data_AF-A0AB72VBN6-F1
#
_entry.id   AF-A0AB72VBN6-F1
#
_cell.length_a   1.000
_cell.length_b   1.000
_cell.length_c   1.000
_cell.angle_alpha   90.00
_cell.angle_beta   90.00
_cell.angle_gamma   90.00
#
_symmetry.space_group_name_H-M   'P 1'
#
loop_
_entity.id
_entity.type
_entity.pdbx_description
1 polymer ?
#
loop_
_entity_poly.entity_id
_entity_poly.type
_entity_poly.pdbx_seq_one_letter_code
_entity_poly.pdbx_strand_id
1 'polypeptide(L)'
;MAQPTAVRLFTSESVTEGHPDKICDAISDTILDALLEKDPQSRVAVETVVTTGIVHVVGEVRTSAYVEIPQLVRNKLIEIGFNSSEVGFDGRTCGVSVSIGEQSQEIADGVDNSDEARTNGDVEEDDRAGAGDQGLMFGYATNETEEYMPLPIALAHRLSRRLTQVRKEGIVPHLRPDGKTQVTFAYDAQDRPSHLDTVVISTQHDPEVDRAWLETQLREHVIDWVIKDAGIEDLATGEITVLINPFRFLHSGWPHG
;
A
#
# COMPACT_ATOMS: atom_id res chain seq x y z
N MET A 1 -25.10 25.37 -16.95
CA MET A 1 -25.89 24.83 -15.82
C MET A 1 -25.23 25.32 -14.55
N ALA A 2 -25.99 25.67 -13.50
CA ALA A 2 -25.39 26.03 -12.21
C ALA A 2 -24.60 24.83 -11.67
N GLN A 3 -23.41 25.05 -11.10
CA GLN A 3 -22.69 23.99 -10.40
C GLN A 3 -23.59 23.43 -9.29
N PRO A 4 -23.70 22.09 -9.12
CA PRO A 4 -24.42 21.51 -8.01
C PRO A 4 -23.87 22.06 -6.70
N THR A 5 -24.73 22.49 -5.79
CA THR A 5 -24.29 22.95 -4.47
C THR A 5 -23.64 21.77 -3.74
N ALA A 6 -22.35 21.88 -3.43
CA ALA A 6 -21.64 20.88 -2.62
C ALA A 6 -22.28 20.79 -1.23
N VAL A 7 -22.53 19.56 -0.76
CA VAL A 7 -23.21 19.31 0.53
C VAL A 7 -22.28 18.65 1.54
N ARG A 8 -21.29 17.87 1.08
CA ARG A 8 -20.26 17.29 1.95
C ARG A 8 -18.90 17.25 1.27
N LEU A 9 -17.85 17.22 2.08
CA LEU A 9 -16.50 16.84 1.68
C LEU A 9 -16.22 15.41 2.14
N PHE A 10 -15.48 14.65 1.34
CA PHE A 10 -15.02 13.32 1.68
C PHE A 10 -13.56 13.15 1.30
N THR A 11 -12.82 12.50 2.18
CA THR A 11 -11.38 12.39 2.08
C THR A 11 -10.96 10.93 2.12
N SER A 12 -9.99 10.57 1.29
CA SER A 12 -9.27 9.30 1.39
C SER A 12 -7.79 9.53 1.15
N GLU A 13 -6.98 8.60 1.63
CA GLU A 13 -5.53 8.69 1.53
C GLU A 13 -4.91 7.38 1.04
N SER A 14 -3.67 7.47 0.61
CA SER A 14 -2.85 6.35 0.21
C SER A 14 -1.39 6.65 0.54
N VAL A 15 -0.57 5.61 0.50
CA VAL A 15 0.87 5.71 0.70
C VAL A 15 1.58 4.93 -0.41
N THR A 16 2.82 5.30 -0.68
CA THR A 16 3.67 4.62 -1.66
C THR A 16 4.15 3.27 -1.13
N GLU A 17 4.72 2.45 -2.03
CA GLU A 17 5.42 1.20 -1.66
C GLU A 17 6.60 1.41 -0.69
N GLY A 18 7.12 2.64 -0.57
CA GLY A 18 8.23 2.95 0.34
C GLY A 18 7.78 3.35 1.75
N HIS A 19 6.49 3.42 2.03
CA HIS A 19 5.99 3.65 3.38
C HIS A 19 6.32 2.44 4.28
N PRO A 20 6.81 2.62 5.51
CA PRO A 20 7.23 1.51 6.37
C PRO A 20 6.18 0.41 6.52
N ASP A 21 4.92 0.77 6.76
CA ASP A 21 3.85 -0.22 6.88
C ASP A 21 3.66 -1.01 5.56
N LYS A 22 3.76 -0.36 4.40
CA LYS A 22 3.67 -1.04 3.10
C LYS A 22 4.91 -1.86 2.75
N ILE A 23 6.08 -1.51 3.29
CA ILE A 23 7.26 -2.37 3.22
C ILE A 23 7.01 -3.66 4.01
N CYS A 24 6.42 -3.57 5.21
CA CYS A 24 6.06 -4.74 6.00
C CYS A 24 5.11 -5.65 5.22
N ASP A 25 4.02 -5.10 4.70
CA ASP A 25 3.06 -5.82 3.85
C ASP A 25 3.77 -6.51 2.67
N ALA A 26 4.57 -5.74 1.91
CA ALA A 26 5.26 -6.25 0.72
C ALA A 26 6.26 -7.36 1.04
N ILE A 27 6.95 -7.30 2.19
CA ILE A 27 7.87 -8.34 2.62
C ILE A 27 7.10 -9.61 3.01
N SER A 28 6.04 -9.47 3.82
CA SER A 28 5.19 -10.59 4.21
C SER A 28 4.62 -11.32 2.98
N ASP A 29 4.08 -10.57 2.02
CA ASP A 29 3.56 -11.13 0.77
C ASP A 29 4.67 -11.73 -0.12
N THR A 30 5.87 -11.16 -0.14
CA THR A 30 7.00 -11.76 -0.88
C THR A 30 7.37 -13.14 -0.34
N ILE A 31 7.29 -13.33 0.98
CA ILE A 31 7.56 -14.61 1.63
C ILE A 31 6.43 -15.59 1.33
N LEU A 32 5.17 -15.14 1.41
CA LEU A 32 3.99 -15.91 1.02
C LEU A 32 4.11 -16.43 -0.43
N ASP A 33 4.37 -15.53 -1.38
CA ASP A 33 4.48 -15.86 -2.81
C ASP A 33 5.59 -16.88 -3.05
N ALA A 34 6.77 -16.67 -2.46
CA ALA A 34 7.92 -17.57 -2.65
C ALA A 34 7.67 -18.98 -2.08
N LEU A 35 6.87 -19.09 -1.01
CA LEU A 35 6.45 -20.36 -0.44
C LEU A 35 5.39 -21.03 -1.31
N LEU A 36 4.35 -20.30 -1.72
CA LEU A 36 3.27 -20.82 -2.57
C LEU A 36 3.74 -21.24 -3.97
N GLU A 37 4.76 -20.58 -4.52
CA GLU A 37 5.37 -20.95 -5.81
C GLU A 37 5.99 -22.36 -5.75
N LYS A 38 6.55 -22.75 -4.60
CA LYS A 38 7.23 -24.04 -4.41
C LYS A 38 6.32 -25.11 -3.82
N ASP A 39 5.44 -24.71 -2.92
CA ASP A 39 4.46 -25.56 -2.27
C ASP A 39 3.11 -24.81 -2.20
N PRO A 40 2.21 -25.07 -3.17
CA PRO A 40 0.88 -24.45 -3.22
C PRO A 40 -0.03 -24.79 -2.03
N GLN A 41 0.37 -25.75 -1.17
CA GLN A 41 -0.35 -26.11 0.05
C GLN A 41 0.22 -25.43 1.30
N SER A 42 1.19 -24.51 1.14
CA SER A 42 1.77 -23.76 2.24
C SER A 42 0.69 -22.98 3.00
N ARG A 43 0.69 -23.10 4.33
CA ARG A 43 -0.05 -22.21 5.23
C ARG A 43 0.94 -21.23 5.82
N VAL A 44 0.70 -19.93 5.60
CA VAL A 44 1.65 -18.87 5.92
C VAL A 44 0.91 -17.77 6.67
N ALA A 45 1.34 -17.50 7.90
CA ALA A 45 0.95 -16.33 8.68
C ALA A 45 2.25 -15.65 9.10
N VAL A 46 2.76 -14.75 8.26
CA VAL A 46 4.04 -14.07 8.49
C VAL A 46 3.81 -12.59 8.68
N GLU A 47 4.28 -12.09 9.80
CA GLU A 47 4.25 -10.69 10.16
C GLU A 47 5.65 -10.09 10.01
N THR A 48 5.70 -8.87 9.49
CA THR A 48 6.96 -8.15 9.33
C THR A 48 6.93 -6.88 10.17
N VAL A 49 7.98 -6.69 10.96
CA VAL A 49 8.24 -5.44 11.66
C VAL A 49 9.55 -4.86 11.11
N VAL A 50 9.48 -3.65 10.58
CA VAL A 50 10.67 -2.90 10.16
C VAL A 50 10.95 -1.81 11.19
N THR A 51 12.21 -1.54 11.48
CA THR A 51 12.66 -0.34 12.22
C THR A 51 14.12 -0.02 11.86
N THR A 52 14.76 0.91 12.56
CA THR A 52 16.10 1.41 12.20
C THR A 52 17.13 0.29 12.03
N GLY A 53 17.54 0.08 10.78
CA GLY A 53 18.59 -0.86 10.41
C GLY A 53 18.22 -2.35 10.56
N ILE A 54 16.96 -2.69 10.83
CA ILE A 54 16.56 -4.08 11.06
C ILE A 54 15.15 -4.39 10.52
N VAL A 55 15.02 -5.57 9.95
CA VAL A 55 13.74 -6.22 9.63
C VAL A 55 13.59 -7.45 10.53
N HIS A 56 12.47 -7.57 11.22
CA HIS A 56 12.10 -8.75 11.99
C HIS A 56 10.91 -9.43 11.31
N VAL A 57 11.12 -10.66 10.86
CA VAL A 57 10.10 -11.53 10.29
C VAL A 57 9.69 -12.54 11.36
N VAL A 58 8.40 -12.56 11.72
CA VAL A 58 7.85 -13.42 12.77
C VAL A 58 6.57 -14.11 12.29
N GLY A 59 6.11 -15.13 13.01
CA GLY A 59 4.82 -15.80 12.75
C GLY A 59 4.97 -17.30 12.57
N GLU A 60 4.03 -17.91 11.86
CA GLU A 60 3.91 -19.35 11.72
C GLU A 60 3.83 -19.78 10.26
N VAL A 61 4.57 -20.83 9.91
CA VAL A 61 4.56 -21.42 8.56
C VAL A 61 4.45 -22.93 8.65
N ARG A 62 3.50 -23.51 7.90
CA ARG A 62 3.40 -24.95 7.62
C ARG A 62 3.62 -25.16 6.12
N THR A 63 4.77 -25.70 5.74
CA THR A 63 5.17 -25.88 4.33
C THR A 63 6.19 -27.00 4.20
N SER A 64 6.26 -27.62 3.03
CA SER A 64 7.35 -28.51 2.61
C SER A 64 8.46 -27.77 1.85
N ALA A 65 8.24 -26.50 1.49
CA ALA A 65 9.19 -25.69 0.75
C ALA A 65 10.30 -25.10 1.64
N TYR A 66 11.42 -24.76 1.00
CA TYR A 66 12.47 -23.93 1.59
C TYR A 66 12.61 -22.64 0.78
N VAL A 67 12.64 -21.50 1.49
CA VAL A 67 12.93 -20.18 0.92
C VAL A 67 13.98 -19.47 1.76
N GLU A 68 14.86 -18.71 1.10
CA GLU A 68 15.86 -17.90 1.78
C GLU A 68 15.22 -16.53 2.11
N ILE A 69 14.64 -16.43 3.32
CA ILE A 69 13.90 -15.26 3.77
C ILE A 69 14.78 -14.00 3.81
N PRO A 70 15.97 -13.99 4.45
CA PRO A 70 16.87 -12.84 4.39
C PRO A 70 17.10 -12.28 2.98
N GLN A 71 17.33 -13.12 1.98
CA GLN A 71 17.58 -12.70 0.60
C GLN A 71 16.32 -12.13 -0.04
N LEU A 72 15.15 -12.72 0.20
CA LEU A 72 13.87 -12.19 -0.27
C LEU A 72 13.61 -10.79 0.29
N VAL A 73 13.78 -10.62 1.61
CA VAL A 73 13.65 -9.33 2.30
C VAL A 73 14.56 -8.27 1.66
N ARG A 74 15.85 -8.59 1.51
CA ARG A 74 16.84 -7.67 0.93
C ARG A 74 16.51 -7.30 -0.51
N ASN A 75 16.12 -8.27 -1.33
CA ASN A 75 15.75 -8.03 -2.71
C ASN A 75 14.53 -7.11 -2.81
N LYS A 76 13.49 -7.36 -2.00
CA LYS A 76 12.28 -6.53 -1.99
C LYS A 76 12.58 -5.09 -1.59
N LEU A 77 13.41 -4.87 -0.56
CA LEU A 77 13.83 -3.52 -0.15
C LEU A 77 14.60 -2.79 -1.26
N ILE A 78 15.51 -3.47 -1.95
CA ILE A 78 16.28 -2.89 -3.06
C ILE A 78 15.36 -2.55 -4.24
N GLU A 79 14.39 -3.43 -4.56
CA GLU A 79 13.37 -3.22 -5.59
C GLU A 79 12.49 -1.99 -5.29
N ILE A 80 12.10 -1.81 -4.01
CA ILE A 80 11.36 -0.63 -3.55
C ILE A 80 12.23 0.63 -3.71
N GLY A 81 13.54 0.52 -3.51
CA GLY A 81 14.51 1.61 -3.69
C GLY A 81 15.27 1.98 -2.43
N PHE A 82 15.18 1.18 -1.37
CA PHE A 82 16.03 1.29 -0.19
C PHE A 82 17.36 0.61 -0.45
N ASN A 83 18.20 1.28 -1.23
CA ASN A 83 19.46 0.77 -1.74
C ASN A 83 20.67 1.60 -1.30
N SER A 84 20.51 2.49 -0.31
CA SER A 84 21.59 3.32 0.22
C SER A 84 21.21 3.84 1.60
N SER A 85 22.16 3.89 2.54
CA SER A 85 21.90 4.52 3.84
C SER A 85 21.52 6.00 3.72
N GLU A 86 21.89 6.65 2.60
CA GLU A 86 21.52 8.05 2.31
C GLU A 86 20.02 8.26 2.17
N VAL A 87 19.26 7.25 1.72
CA VAL A 87 17.80 7.31 1.61
C VAL A 87 17.08 6.96 2.92
N GLY A 88 17.83 6.66 3.99
CA GLY A 88 17.33 6.34 5.32
C GLY A 88 17.38 4.84 5.66
N PHE A 89 17.33 3.96 4.66
CA PHE A 89 17.37 2.50 4.84
C PHE A 89 18.08 1.81 3.67
N ASP A 90 18.78 0.72 3.94
CA ASP A 90 19.54 -0.01 2.93
C ASP A 90 19.37 -1.52 3.06
N GLY A 91 18.68 -2.13 2.08
CA GLY A 91 18.49 -3.57 2.00
C GLY A 91 19.80 -4.37 1.89
N ARG A 92 20.91 -3.75 1.49
CA ARG A 92 22.21 -4.45 1.41
C ARG A 92 22.87 -4.62 2.78
N THR A 93 22.58 -3.74 3.72
CA THR A 93 23.29 -3.65 5.00
C THR A 93 22.39 -3.84 6.23
N CYS A 94 21.05 -3.79 6.08
CA CYS A 94 20.13 -4.00 7.19
C CYS A 94 20.30 -5.39 7.84
N GLY A 95 20.05 -5.49 9.14
CA GLY A 95 19.85 -6.77 9.80
C GLY A 95 18.54 -7.41 9.37
N VAL A 96 18.53 -8.74 9.26
CA VAL A 96 17.29 -9.51 9.08
C VAL A 96 17.25 -10.58 10.16
N SER A 97 16.24 -10.49 11.03
CA SER A 97 15.95 -11.46 12.08
C SER A 97 14.74 -12.28 11.66
N VAL A 98 14.85 -13.61 11.74
CA VAL A 98 13.76 -14.53 11.42
C VAL A 98 13.40 -15.31 12.68
N SER A 99 12.15 -15.25 13.08
CA SER A 99 11.60 -15.96 14.24
C SER A 99 10.26 -16.57 13.87
N ILE A 100 10.32 -17.56 12.98
CA ILE A 100 9.15 -18.30 12.48
C ILE A 100 9.05 -19.64 13.20
N GLY A 101 7.85 -19.94 13.71
CA GLY A 101 7.48 -21.22 14.29
C GLY A 101 6.64 -22.07 13.34
N GLU A 102 6.29 -23.27 13.80
CA GLU A 102 5.29 -24.11 13.14
C GLU A 102 3.88 -23.71 13.60
N GLN A 103 2.90 -23.80 12.71
CA GLN A 103 1.50 -23.55 13.04
C GLN A 103 0.99 -24.54 14.11
N SER A 104 0.16 -24.06 15.05
CA SER A 104 -0.47 -24.93 16.05
C SER A 104 -1.31 -26.03 15.39
N GLN A 105 -1.13 -27.28 15.84
CA GLN A 105 -1.91 -28.42 15.36
C GLN A 105 -3.41 -28.23 15.58
N GLU A 106 -3.83 -27.60 16.69
CA GLU A 106 -5.25 -27.36 16.97
C GLU A 106 -5.88 -26.41 15.96
N ILE A 107 -5.15 -25.36 15.55
CA ILE A 107 -5.59 -24.44 14.50
C ILE A 107 -5.61 -25.16 13.17
N ALA A 108 -4.56 -25.91 12.85
CA ALA A 108 -4.47 -26.67 11.62
C ALA A 108 -5.63 -27.65 11.45
N ASP A 109 -5.98 -28.40 12.51
CA ASP A 109 -7.08 -29.37 12.49
C ASP A 109 -8.44 -28.69 12.30
N GLY A 110 -8.65 -27.50 12.90
CA GLY A 110 -9.87 -26.70 12.74
C GLY A 110 -10.05 -26.14 11.33
N VAL A 111 -8.95 -25.82 10.63
CA VAL A 111 -9.00 -25.39 9.23
C VAL A 111 -9.10 -26.56 8.27
N ASP A 112 -8.36 -27.64 8.51
CA ASP A 112 -8.37 -28.85 7.69
C ASP A 112 -9.71 -29.60 7.79
N ASN A 113 -10.44 -29.43 8.90
CA ASN A 113 -11.76 -30.04 9.14
C ASN A 113 -12.73 -29.06 9.80
N SER A 114 -13.67 -28.54 9.00
CA SER A 114 -14.77 -27.67 9.43
C SER A 114 -15.59 -28.28 10.58
N ASP A 115 -16.37 -27.45 11.26
CA ASP A 115 -17.24 -27.92 12.34
C ASP A 115 -18.32 -28.88 11.80
N GLU A 116 -18.82 -28.59 10.60
CA GLU A 116 -19.75 -29.42 9.84
C GLU A 116 -19.16 -30.80 9.53
N ALA A 117 -17.90 -30.85 9.07
CA ALA A 117 -17.19 -32.11 8.82
C ALA A 117 -17.00 -32.92 10.12
N ARG A 118 -16.72 -32.26 11.24
CA ARG A 118 -16.51 -32.91 12.54
C ARG A 118 -17.82 -33.41 13.19
N THR A 119 -18.94 -32.76 12.91
CA THR A 119 -20.23 -33.02 13.58
C THR A 119 -21.21 -33.86 12.75
N ASN A 120 -21.26 -33.66 11.43
CA ASN A 120 -22.29 -34.24 10.55
C ASN A 120 -21.79 -35.37 9.64
N GLY A 121 -20.48 -35.66 9.62
CA GLY A 121 -19.89 -36.73 8.82
C GLY A 121 -19.57 -36.28 7.38
N ASP A 122 -20.16 -36.93 6.38
CA ASP A 122 -19.87 -36.67 4.96
C ASP A 122 -20.37 -35.26 4.56
N VAL A 123 -19.42 -34.34 4.34
CA VAL A 123 -19.63 -33.02 3.74
C VAL A 123 -19.05 -32.97 2.32
N GLU A 124 -19.51 -32.03 1.50
CA GLU A 124 -18.91 -31.78 0.19
C GLU A 124 -17.44 -31.33 0.35
N GLU A 125 -16.61 -31.53 -0.69
CA GLU A 125 -15.19 -31.19 -0.62
C GLU A 125 -14.96 -29.70 -0.32
N ASP A 126 -15.81 -28.83 -0.88
CA ASP A 126 -15.75 -27.38 -0.67
C ASP A 126 -16.13 -26.96 0.76
N ASP A 127 -16.96 -27.75 1.46
CA ASP A 127 -17.41 -27.49 2.84
C ASP A 127 -16.48 -28.10 3.90
N ARG A 128 -15.42 -28.80 3.46
CA ARG A 128 -14.51 -29.50 4.36
C ARG A 128 -13.57 -28.54 5.11
N ALA A 129 -13.19 -27.43 4.48
CA ALA A 129 -12.29 -26.46 5.09
C ALA A 129 -13.05 -25.51 6.03
N GLY A 130 -12.57 -25.39 7.26
CA GLY A 130 -13.08 -24.42 8.23
C GLY A 130 -12.48 -23.02 8.04
N ALA A 131 -13.12 -22.01 8.62
CA ALA A 131 -12.50 -20.69 8.75
C ALA A 131 -11.25 -20.77 9.65
N GLY A 132 -10.19 -20.03 9.29
CA GLY A 132 -8.95 -19.94 10.07
C GLY A 132 -9.09 -19.24 11.41
N ASP A 133 -10.05 -18.32 11.50
CA ASP A 133 -10.42 -17.59 12.71
C ASP A 133 -11.85 -17.03 12.54
N GLN A 134 -12.43 -16.52 13.62
CA GLN A 134 -13.65 -15.73 13.57
C GLN A 134 -13.42 -14.41 12.81
N GLY A 135 -14.42 -13.93 12.06
CA GLY A 135 -14.27 -12.69 11.31
C GLY A 135 -15.56 -12.09 10.78
N LEU A 136 -15.46 -10.83 10.34
CA LEU A 136 -16.49 -10.08 9.65
C LEU A 136 -15.86 -9.44 8.40
N MET A 137 -16.53 -9.59 7.25
CA MET A 137 -16.02 -9.11 5.97
C MET A 137 -17.04 -8.17 5.33
N PHE A 138 -16.56 -7.08 4.74
CA PHE A 138 -17.37 -6.14 3.95
C PHE A 138 -16.85 -6.10 2.53
N GLY A 139 -17.75 -6.26 1.56
CA GLY A 139 -17.49 -5.96 0.16
C GLY A 139 -18.17 -4.64 -0.21
N TYR A 140 -17.51 -3.82 -1.01
CA TYR A 140 -18.06 -2.56 -1.51
C TYR A 140 -17.74 -2.36 -2.99
N ALA A 141 -18.68 -1.75 -3.71
CA ALA A 141 -18.52 -1.35 -5.10
C ALA A 141 -19.39 -0.12 -5.38
N THR A 142 -18.92 0.78 -6.23
CA THR A 142 -19.63 1.98 -6.69
C THR A 142 -19.25 2.26 -8.14
N ASN A 143 -20.15 2.82 -8.94
CA ASN A 143 -19.87 3.14 -10.35
C ASN A 143 -19.24 4.54 -10.55
N GLU A 144 -18.68 5.12 -9.49
CA GLU A 144 -17.95 6.40 -9.55
C GLU A 144 -16.67 6.32 -10.41
N THR A 145 -16.10 5.13 -10.58
CA THR A 145 -14.90 4.87 -11.40
C THR A 145 -15.07 3.60 -12.23
N GLU A 146 -14.25 3.42 -13.27
CA GLU A 146 -14.29 2.22 -14.14
C GLU A 146 -13.87 0.95 -13.40
N GLU A 147 -13.00 1.07 -12.39
CA GLU A 147 -12.57 -0.01 -11.50
C GLU A 147 -13.59 -0.32 -10.38
N TYR A 148 -14.78 0.28 -10.42
CA TYR A 148 -15.85 0.16 -9.43
C TYR A 148 -15.48 0.54 -7.99
N MET A 149 -14.51 1.45 -7.84
CA MET A 149 -14.01 1.95 -6.56
C MET A 149 -14.49 3.38 -6.28
N PRO A 150 -14.54 3.81 -5.00
CA PRO A 150 -14.86 5.18 -4.66
C PRO A 150 -13.80 6.12 -5.21
N LEU A 151 -14.23 7.21 -5.84
CA LEU A 151 -13.32 8.12 -6.54
C LEU A 151 -12.17 8.65 -5.66
N PRO A 152 -12.39 9.03 -4.37
CA PRO A 152 -11.33 9.57 -3.52
C PRO A 152 -10.18 8.58 -3.27
N ILE A 153 -10.48 7.32 -2.95
CA ILE A 153 -9.44 6.30 -2.71
C ILE A 153 -8.79 5.85 -4.03
N ALA A 154 -9.57 5.76 -5.11
CA ALA A 154 -9.04 5.45 -6.43
C ALA A 154 -8.00 6.50 -6.86
N LEU A 155 -8.31 7.80 -6.71
CA LEU A 155 -7.38 8.87 -7.06
C LEU A 155 -6.16 8.91 -6.12
N ALA A 156 -6.34 8.72 -4.81
CA ALA A 156 -5.23 8.65 -3.87
C ALA A 156 -4.25 7.51 -4.24
N HIS A 157 -4.75 6.31 -4.57
CA HIS A 157 -3.91 5.21 -5.06
C HIS A 157 -3.22 5.52 -6.39
N ARG A 158 -3.90 6.19 -7.33
CA ARG A 158 -3.27 6.61 -8.60
C ARG A 158 -2.14 7.61 -8.37
N LEU A 159 -2.31 8.55 -7.44
CA LEU A 159 -1.27 9.51 -7.05
C LEU A 159 -0.06 8.81 -6.42
N SER A 160 -0.26 7.92 -5.44
CA SER A 160 0.85 7.21 -4.80
C SER A 160 1.58 6.28 -5.77
N ARG A 161 0.85 5.57 -6.64
CA ARG A 161 1.42 4.75 -7.72
C ARG A 161 2.22 5.60 -8.71
N ARG A 162 1.68 6.74 -9.13
CA ARG A 162 2.37 7.65 -10.06
C ARG A 162 3.62 8.26 -9.43
N LEU A 163 3.58 8.60 -8.15
CA LEU A 163 4.73 9.10 -7.39
C LEU A 163 5.88 8.07 -7.37
N THR A 164 5.57 6.79 -7.14
CA THR A 164 6.54 5.70 -7.26
C THR A 164 7.06 5.56 -8.69
N GLN A 165 6.19 5.65 -9.69
CA GLN A 165 6.56 5.51 -11.10
C GLN A 165 7.54 6.60 -11.54
N VAL A 166 7.23 7.88 -11.32
CA VAL A 166 8.10 8.99 -11.75
C VAL A 166 9.46 8.96 -11.09
N ARG A 167 9.54 8.43 -9.85
CA ARG A 167 10.80 8.17 -9.15
C ARG A 167 11.59 7.05 -9.83
N LYS A 168 10.99 5.87 -10.01
CA LYS A 168 11.68 4.70 -10.59
C LYS A 168 12.11 4.93 -12.05
N GLU A 169 11.34 5.69 -12.81
CA GLU A 169 11.64 6.05 -14.20
C GLU A 169 12.59 7.25 -14.32
N GLY A 170 12.91 7.94 -13.22
CA GLY A 170 13.78 9.11 -13.21
C GLY A 170 13.17 10.35 -13.87
N ILE A 171 11.84 10.39 -14.05
CA ILE A 171 11.10 11.54 -14.60
C ILE A 171 11.19 12.72 -13.64
N VAL A 172 10.96 12.46 -12.35
CA VAL A 172 11.18 13.43 -11.28
C VAL A 172 12.36 12.93 -10.46
N PRO A 173 13.60 13.41 -10.72
CA PRO A 173 14.76 13.00 -9.95
C PRO A 173 14.62 13.45 -8.48
N HIS A 174 15.52 13.00 -7.61
CA HIS A 174 15.58 13.38 -6.19
C HIS A 174 14.43 12.89 -5.29
N LEU A 175 13.39 12.26 -5.84
CA LEU A 175 12.38 11.58 -5.02
C LEU A 175 12.97 10.32 -4.38
N ARG A 176 12.60 10.10 -3.12
CA ARG A 176 12.97 8.91 -2.35
C ARG A 176 11.73 8.02 -2.15
N PRO A 177 11.89 6.76 -1.69
CA PRO A 177 10.81 5.80 -1.73
C PRO A 177 9.56 6.17 -0.93
N ASP A 178 9.68 6.84 0.23
CA ASP A 178 8.53 7.14 1.09
C ASP A 178 7.69 8.32 0.57
N GLY A 179 6.38 8.18 0.69
CA GLY A 179 5.41 9.16 0.23
C GLY A 179 3.98 8.81 0.61
N LYS A 180 3.16 9.85 0.79
CA LYS A 180 1.76 9.82 1.20
C LYS A 180 0.96 10.78 0.32
N THR A 181 -0.27 10.41 0.04
CA THR A 181 -1.18 11.19 -0.81
C THR A 181 -2.55 11.22 -0.15
N GLN A 182 -3.19 12.37 -0.11
CA GLN A 182 -4.55 12.52 0.39
C GLN A 182 -5.36 13.34 -0.60
N VAL A 183 -6.60 12.94 -0.82
CA VAL A 183 -7.51 13.56 -1.78
C VAL A 183 -8.83 13.85 -1.09
N THR A 184 -9.33 15.07 -1.24
CA THR A 184 -10.65 15.48 -0.80
C THR A 184 -11.51 15.83 -2.01
N PHE A 185 -12.66 15.18 -2.12
CA PHE A 185 -13.70 15.52 -3.09
C PHE A 185 -14.91 16.12 -2.40
N ALA A 186 -15.53 17.09 -3.07
CA ALA A 186 -16.87 17.52 -2.74
C ALA A 186 -17.91 16.61 -3.41
N TYR A 187 -19.01 16.35 -2.69
CA TYR A 187 -20.14 15.56 -3.17
C TYR A 187 -21.43 16.41 -3.16
N ASP A 188 -22.26 16.21 -4.17
CA ASP A 188 -23.53 16.91 -4.34
C ASP A 188 -24.67 16.30 -3.48
N ALA A 189 -25.87 16.88 -3.55
CA ALA A 189 -27.04 16.39 -2.81
C ALA A 189 -27.55 15.01 -3.27
N GLN A 190 -27.05 14.49 -4.40
CA GLN A 190 -27.33 13.15 -4.91
C GLN A 190 -26.18 12.17 -4.60
N ASP A 191 -25.23 12.58 -3.76
CA ASP A 191 -24.03 11.83 -3.38
C ASP A 191 -23.14 11.44 -4.56
N ARG A 192 -23.07 12.32 -5.57
CA ARG A 192 -22.14 12.17 -6.70
C ARG A 192 -20.93 13.09 -6.53
N PRO A 193 -19.72 12.67 -6.97
CA PRO A 193 -18.58 13.56 -7.00
C PRO A 193 -18.87 14.83 -7.81
N SER A 194 -18.63 15.98 -7.20
CA SER A 194 -18.87 17.30 -7.79
C SER A 194 -17.59 17.94 -8.30
N HIS A 195 -16.55 17.99 -7.46
CA HIS A 195 -15.24 18.53 -7.83
C HIS A 195 -14.16 18.06 -6.87
N LEU A 196 -12.92 18.06 -7.37
CA LEU A 196 -11.71 17.85 -6.59
C LEU A 196 -11.40 19.13 -5.81
N ASP A 197 -11.49 19.05 -4.48
CA ASP A 197 -11.32 20.20 -3.59
C ASP A 197 -9.85 20.37 -3.17
N THR A 198 -9.24 19.32 -2.62
CA THR A 198 -7.89 19.38 -2.06
C THR A 198 -7.07 18.15 -2.43
N VAL A 199 -5.81 18.36 -2.81
CA VAL A 199 -4.79 17.32 -2.96
C VAL A 199 -3.62 17.63 -2.03
N VAL A 200 -3.26 16.65 -1.19
CA VAL A 200 -2.05 16.71 -0.36
C VAL A 200 -1.08 15.65 -0.84
N ILE A 201 0.18 16.02 -1.07
CA ILE A 201 1.26 15.07 -1.30
C ILE A 201 2.38 15.38 -0.32
N SER A 202 2.76 14.37 0.45
CA SER A 202 3.96 14.38 1.29
C SER A 202 4.93 13.37 0.71
N THR A 203 6.10 13.78 0.23
CA THR A 203 7.08 12.87 -0.36
C THR A 203 8.47 13.12 0.18
N GLN A 204 9.17 12.02 0.45
CA GLN A 204 10.58 12.04 0.82
C GLN A 204 11.42 12.43 -0.40
N HIS A 205 12.44 13.26 -0.18
CA HIS A 205 13.29 13.80 -1.25
C HIS A 205 14.71 14.08 -0.75
N ASP A 206 15.63 14.26 -1.69
CA ASP A 206 16.98 14.70 -1.37
C ASP A 206 17.01 16.10 -0.74
N PRO A 207 17.94 16.38 0.18
CA PRO A 207 17.97 17.65 0.93
C PRO A 207 18.32 18.87 0.08
N GLU A 208 18.75 18.67 -1.17
CA GLU A 208 19.14 19.73 -2.10
C GLU A 208 17.96 20.33 -2.88
N VAL A 209 16.81 19.64 -2.95
CA VAL A 209 15.62 20.17 -3.62
C VAL A 209 14.75 20.95 -2.65
N ASP A 210 14.28 22.12 -3.09
CA ASP A 210 13.37 22.95 -2.29
C ASP A 210 11.89 22.63 -2.59
N ARG A 211 11.02 23.20 -1.76
CA ARG A 211 9.58 22.99 -1.87
C ARG A 211 8.99 23.58 -3.16
N ALA A 212 9.52 24.69 -3.67
CA ALA A 212 8.99 25.33 -4.88
C ALA A 212 9.27 24.47 -6.12
N TRP A 213 10.46 23.86 -6.17
CA TRP A 213 10.80 22.87 -7.19
C TRP A 213 9.88 21.65 -7.10
N LEU A 214 9.71 21.07 -5.90
CA LEU A 214 8.80 19.94 -5.68
C LEU A 214 7.36 20.25 -6.10
N GLU A 215 6.85 21.44 -5.74
CA GLU A 215 5.51 21.88 -6.13
C GLU A 215 5.34 21.89 -7.64
N THR A 216 6.32 22.41 -8.37
CA THR A 216 6.29 22.44 -9.84
C THR A 216 6.31 21.03 -10.43
N GLN A 217 7.24 20.18 -9.97
CA GLN A 217 7.43 18.84 -10.52
C GLN A 217 6.24 17.92 -10.23
N LEU A 218 5.73 17.94 -9.00
CA LEU A 218 4.61 17.09 -8.60
C LEU A 218 3.29 17.58 -9.19
N ARG A 219 3.13 18.89 -9.40
CA ARG A 219 1.96 19.41 -10.11
C ARG A 219 1.90 18.85 -11.52
N GLU A 220 2.97 18.98 -12.30
CA GLU A 220 2.99 18.58 -13.70
C GLU A 220 3.01 17.05 -13.87
N HIS A 221 3.96 16.37 -13.23
CA HIS A 221 4.27 14.98 -13.56
C HIS A 221 3.46 13.96 -12.75
N VAL A 222 2.80 14.39 -11.67
CA VAL A 222 1.99 13.54 -10.80
C VAL A 222 0.53 13.98 -10.80
N ILE A 223 0.19 15.19 -10.34
CA ILE A 223 -1.20 15.60 -10.14
C ILE A 223 -1.94 15.77 -11.47
N ASP A 224 -1.45 16.64 -12.35
CA ASP A 224 -2.10 16.93 -13.64
C ASP A 224 -2.09 15.68 -14.53
N TRP A 225 -1.02 14.88 -14.48
CA TRP A 225 -0.95 13.59 -15.15
C TRP A 225 -2.03 12.62 -14.66
N VAL A 226 -2.21 12.47 -13.34
CA VAL A 226 -3.20 11.55 -12.76
C VAL A 226 -4.63 12.03 -13.01
N ILE A 227 -4.89 13.33 -12.95
CA ILE A 227 -6.20 13.91 -13.29
C ILE A 227 -6.58 13.53 -14.73
N LYS A 228 -5.64 13.64 -15.66
CA LYS A 228 -5.83 13.26 -17.06
C LYS A 228 -5.96 11.75 -17.26
N ASP A 229 -5.11 10.95 -16.61
CA ASP A 229 -5.15 9.48 -16.68
C ASP A 229 -6.46 8.91 -16.12
N ALA A 230 -7.03 9.55 -15.08
CA ALA A 230 -8.31 9.17 -14.50
C ALA A 230 -9.52 9.71 -15.28
N GLY A 231 -9.33 10.58 -16.28
CA GLY A 231 -10.42 11.16 -17.05
C GLY A 231 -11.35 12.06 -16.22
N ILE A 232 -10.82 12.71 -15.18
CA ILE A 232 -11.60 13.53 -14.24
C ILE A 232 -11.37 15.03 -14.43
N GLU A 233 -10.91 15.46 -15.61
CA GLU A 233 -10.64 16.87 -15.90
C GLU A 233 -11.86 17.76 -15.63
N ASP A 234 -13.07 17.26 -15.89
CA ASP A 234 -14.33 17.97 -15.65
C ASP A 234 -14.59 18.24 -14.15
N LEU A 235 -14.06 17.39 -13.27
CA LEU A 235 -14.12 17.54 -11.81
C LEU A 235 -12.96 18.39 -11.27
N ALA A 236 -11.94 18.64 -12.09
CA ALA A 236 -10.74 19.42 -11.78
C ALA A 236 -10.80 20.85 -12.37
N THR A 237 -12.00 21.36 -12.67
CA THR A 237 -12.19 22.64 -13.38
C THR A 237 -12.09 23.88 -12.49
N GLY A 238 -12.12 23.72 -11.16
CA GLY A 238 -12.02 24.79 -10.17
C GLY A 238 -10.59 25.06 -9.66
N GLU A 239 -10.46 25.99 -8.71
CA GLU A 239 -9.21 26.17 -7.96
C GLU A 239 -9.03 24.99 -7.00
N ILE A 240 -8.16 24.05 -7.38
CA ILE A 240 -7.79 22.93 -6.52
C ILE A 240 -6.78 23.42 -5.48
N THR A 241 -7.05 23.17 -4.20
CA THR A 241 -6.07 23.41 -3.14
C THR A 241 -5.00 22.32 -3.22
N VAL A 242 -3.77 22.70 -3.58
CA VAL A 242 -2.64 21.76 -3.66
C VAL A 242 -1.65 22.04 -2.52
N LEU A 243 -1.42 21.02 -1.68
CA LEU A 243 -0.53 21.09 -0.53
C LEU A 243 0.62 20.09 -0.69
N ILE A 244 1.81 20.59 -1.01
CA ILE A 244 3.01 19.76 -1.14
C ILE A 244 3.90 19.94 0.09
N ASN A 245 4.20 18.81 0.76
CA ASN A 245 4.99 18.74 1.99
C ASN A 245 4.57 19.81 3.05
N PRO A 246 3.28 19.89 3.43
CA PRO A 246 2.80 20.96 4.30
C PRO A 246 3.38 20.92 5.74
N PHE A 247 3.86 19.77 6.21
CA PHE A 247 4.33 19.57 7.59
C PHE A 247 5.85 19.67 7.78
N ARG A 248 6.58 20.33 6.85
CA ARG A 248 8.07 20.52 6.80
C ARG A 248 8.80 19.46 5.97
N PHE A 249 10.04 19.79 5.59
CA PHE A 249 10.96 18.99 4.77
C PHE A 249 11.09 17.53 5.25
N LEU A 250 10.71 16.58 4.39
CA LEU A 250 10.89 15.13 4.61
C LEU A 250 12.25 14.67 4.06
N HIS A 251 13.34 15.19 4.63
CA HIS A 251 14.70 14.77 4.26
C HIS A 251 15.08 13.45 4.96
N SER A 252 14.84 13.39 6.27
CA SER A 252 14.88 12.17 7.06
C SER A 252 13.56 11.43 6.84
N GLY A 253 13.55 10.51 5.88
CA GLY A 253 12.49 9.51 5.83
C GLY A 253 12.70 8.47 6.92
N TRP A 254 11.78 7.51 6.95
CA TRP A 254 11.92 6.29 7.74
C TRP A 254 13.35 5.71 7.63
N PRO A 255 13.94 5.24 8.73
CA PRO A 255 13.36 4.92 10.04
C PRO A 255 13.58 5.97 11.15
N HIS A 256 14.01 7.18 10.78
CA HIS A 256 14.26 8.27 11.73
C HIS A 256 13.10 9.28 11.85
N GLY A 257 11.96 9.03 11.17
CA GLY A 257 10.82 9.93 11.05
C GLY A 257 9.59 9.49 11.85
#